data_AF-X0SGD0-F1
#
_entry.id   AF-X0SGD0-F1
#
_cell.length_a   1.000
_cell.length_b   1.000
_cell.length_c   1.000
_cell.angle_alpha   90.00
_cell.angle_beta   90.00
_cell.angle_gamma   90.00
#
_symmetry.space_group_name_H-M   'P 1'
#
loop_
_entity.id
_entity.type
_entity.pdbx_description
1 polymer ?
#
loop_
_entity_poly.entity_id
_entity_poly.type
_entity_poly.pdbx_seq_one_letter_code
_entity_poly.pdbx_strand_id
1 'polypeptide(L)'
;MRVKKVNRYYCDFCKKAGCSGGHMKKHEERCTLNPNRICGMCKTMDERQPDLKKLIGLLPNIKEYEKYNSEYEYMEYDVSNLKPHLKGVLKIIRGKTNNCPACILAVIRQAKIPVSLVEDFNFSKECKQFWNDFNDSQSGLQ
;
A
#
# COMPACT_ATOMS: atom_id res chain seq x y z
N MET A 1 2.22 19.66 -36.15
CA MET A 1 2.32 19.14 -34.77
C MET A 1 1.57 20.09 -33.83
N ARG A 2 0.59 19.63 -33.05
CA ARG A 2 -0.19 20.49 -32.13
C ARG A 2 0.44 20.48 -30.73
N VAL A 3 0.77 21.64 -30.20
CA VAL A 3 1.31 21.81 -28.84
C VAL A 3 0.27 22.54 -27.99
N LYS A 4 0.10 22.11 -26.73
CA LYS A 4 -0.76 22.80 -25.75
C LYS A 4 -0.08 22.88 -24.38
N LYS A 5 -0.30 23.98 -23.68
CA LYS A 5 0.04 24.11 -22.26
C LYS A 5 -1.04 23.41 -21.43
N VAL A 6 -0.64 22.64 -20.43
CA VAL A 6 -1.54 21.95 -19.50
C VAL A 6 -1.05 22.14 -18.08
N ASN A 7 -1.98 22.32 -17.14
CA ASN A 7 -1.64 22.34 -15.72
C ASN A 7 -1.22 20.94 -15.27
N ARG A 8 -0.17 20.89 -14.46
CA ARG A 8 0.30 19.67 -13.82
C ARG A 8 -0.03 19.76 -12.34
N TYR A 9 -0.87 18.84 -11.88
CA TYR A 9 -1.30 18.75 -10.48
C TYR A 9 -0.54 17.60 -9.82
N TYR A 10 -0.02 17.81 -8.62
CA TYR A 10 0.77 16.83 -7.88
C TYR A 10 0.02 16.39 -6.64
N CYS A 11 0.17 15.12 -6.28
CA CYS A 11 -0.28 14.59 -5.01
C CYS A 11 0.68 15.02 -3.91
N ASP A 12 0.20 15.64 -2.84
CA ASP A 12 1.05 16.09 -1.74
C ASP A 12 1.74 14.93 -1.00
N PHE A 13 1.13 13.74 -1.02
CA PHE A 13 1.61 12.57 -0.27
C PHE A 13 2.57 11.68 -1.05
N CYS A 14 2.22 11.31 -2.29
CA CYS A 14 3.05 10.40 -3.10
C CYS A 14 3.79 11.07 -4.24
N LYS A 15 3.62 12.39 -4.42
CA LYS A 15 4.23 13.20 -5.49
C LYS A 15 3.88 12.75 -6.93
N LYS A 16 2.94 11.82 -7.09
CA LYS A 16 2.39 11.45 -8.39
C LYS A 16 1.72 12.66 -9.02
N ALA A 17 1.91 12.84 -10.32
CA ALA A 17 1.39 13.97 -11.05
C ALA A 17 0.36 13.56 -12.11
N GLY A 18 -0.60 14.45 -12.37
CA GLY A 18 -1.64 14.28 -13.38
C GLY A 18 -2.03 15.61 -14.03
N CYS A 19 -2.80 15.55 -15.12
CA CYS A 19 -3.20 16.74 -15.87
C CYS A 19 -4.62 17.23 -15.53
N SER A 20 -5.30 16.61 -14.55
CA SER A 20 -6.66 16.95 -14.12
C SER A 20 -6.71 17.14 -12.62
N GLY A 21 -7.11 18.33 -12.16
CA GLY A 21 -7.21 18.66 -10.74
C GLY A 21 -8.24 17.80 -10.01
N GLY A 22 -9.42 17.56 -10.63
CA GLY A 22 -10.46 16.71 -10.04
C GLY A 22 -10.03 15.25 -9.87
N HIS A 23 -9.30 14.69 -10.84
CA HIS A 23 -8.73 13.35 -10.70
C HIS A 23 -7.67 13.33 -9.59
N MET A 24 -6.82 14.35 -9.52
CA MET A 24 -5.78 14.41 -8.49
C MET A 24 -6.35 14.57 -7.07
N LYS A 25 -7.42 15.35 -6.89
CA LYS A 25 -8.14 15.43 -5.60
C LYS A 25 -8.65 14.05 -5.15
N LYS A 26 -9.33 13.32 -6.04
CA LYS A 26 -9.77 11.94 -5.76
C LYS A 26 -8.60 11.00 -5.51
N HIS A 27 -7.46 11.21 -6.17
CA HIS A 27 -6.26 10.41 -5.94
C HIS A 27 -5.68 10.66 -4.54
N GLU A 28 -5.58 11.91 -4.10
CA GLU A 28 -5.08 12.27 -2.77
C GLU A 28 -5.93 11.66 -1.66
N GLU A 29 -7.26 11.77 -1.77
CA GLU A 29 -8.22 11.18 -0.83
C GLU A 29 -8.00 9.66 -0.65
N ARG A 30 -7.62 8.95 -1.71
CA ARG A 30 -7.40 7.49 -1.68
C ARG A 30 -5.94 7.06 -1.64
N CYS A 31 -5.01 8.01 -1.62
CA CYS A 31 -3.58 7.77 -1.77
C CYS A 31 -3.08 6.85 -0.65
N THR A 32 -2.28 5.83 -0.98
CA THR A 32 -1.74 4.89 0.02
C THR A 32 -0.78 5.56 1.00
N LEU A 33 -0.18 6.69 0.63
CA LEU A 33 0.67 7.52 1.50
C LEU A 33 -0.08 8.62 2.26
N ASN A 34 -1.39 8.81 2.01
CA ASN A 34 -2.19 9.76 2.78
C ASN A 34 -2.56 9.13 4.14
N PRO A 35 -2.16 9.72 5.28
CA PRO A 35 -2.51 9.22 6.62
C PRO A 35 -4.03 9.18 6.87
N ASN A 36 -4.77 10.09 6.23
CA ASN A 36 -6.23 10.20 6.33
C ASN A 36 -6.93 9.61 5.11
N ARG A 37 -6.29 8.64 4.43
CA ARG A 37 -6.87 8.03 3.22
C ARG A 37 -8.21 7.36 3.49
N ILE A 38 -9.07 7.39 2.47
CA ILE A 38 -10.31 6.60 2.40
C ILE A 38 -10.08 5.46 1.40
N CYS A 39 -10.24 4.23 1.86
CA CYS A 39 -10.02 3.04 1.07
C CYS A 39 -11.20 2.79 0.13
N GLY A 40 -10.97 2.91 -1.18
CA GLY A 40 -11.98 2.63 -2.19
C GLY A 40 -12.50 1.19 -2.14
N MET A 41 -11.65 0.20 -1.86
CA MET A 41 -12.06 -1.21 -1.77
C MET A 41 -12.97 -1.45 -0.58
N CYS A 42 -12.57 -1.03 0.63
CA CYS A 42 -13.43 -1.15 1.81
C CYS A 42 -14.75 -0.41 1.62
N LYS A 43 -14.71 0.79 1.04
CA LYS A 43 -15.92 1.55 0.72
C LYS A 43 -16.86 0.80 -0.25
N THR A 44 -16.32 0.10 -1.24
CA THR A 44 -17.13 -0.68 -2.18
C THR A 44 -17.75 -1.92 -1.52
N MET A 45 -17.04 -2.54 -0.58
CA MET A 45 -17.55 -3.70 0.18
C MET A 45 -18.51 -3.31 1.32
N ASP A 46 -18.76 -2.02 1.53
CA ASP A 46 -19.40 -1.49 2.74
C ASP A 46 -18.69 -1.95 4.04
N GLU A 47 -17.38 -2.17 3.97
CA GLU A 47 -16.55 -2.57 5.10
C GLU A 47 -15.90 -1.36 5.77
N ARG A 48 -15.78 -1.43 7.09
CA ARG A 48 -15.06 -0.43 7.87
C ARG A 48 -13.55 -0.52 7.60
N GLN A 49 -12.96 0.57 7.10
CA GLN A 49 -11.50 0.68 7.01
C GLN A 49 -10.88 0.60 8.43
N PRO A 50 -9.84 -0.24 8.63
CA PRO A 50 -9.15 -0.33 9.90
C PRO A 50 -8.29 0.91 10.18
N ASP A 51 -7.97 1.14 11.44
CA ASP A 51 -7.06 2.20 11.87
C ASP A 51 -5.62 1.90 11.45
N LEU A 52 -5.19 2.52 10.35
CA LEU A 52 -3.87 2.28 9.77
C LEU A 52 -2.73 2.70 10.72
N LYS A 53 -2.92 3.72 11.56
CA LYS A 53 -1.88 4.19 12.49
C LYS A 53 -1.51 3.11 13.49
N LYS A 54 -2.52 2.41 14.02
CA LYS A 54 -2.29 1.26 14.92
C LYS A 54 -1.57 0.13 14.22
N LEU A 55 -1.89 -0.14 12.96
CA LEU A 55 -1.25 -1.21 12.18
C LEU A 55 0.20 -0.87 11.81
N ILE A 56 0.50 0.39 11.50
CA ILE A 56 1.86 0.86 11.24
C ILE A 56 2.74 0.66 12.47
N GLY A 57 2.21 0.91 13.67
CA GLY A 57 2.94 0.70 14.94
C GLY A 57 3.30 -0.76 15.23
N LEU A 58 2.74 -1.73 14.50
CA LEU A 58 3.12 -3.14 14.62
C LEU A 58 4.31 -3.52 13.73
N LEU A 59 4.62 -2.72 12.71
CA LEU A 59 5.68 -3.02 11.76
C LEU A 59 7.05 -2.66 12.34
N PRO A 60 8.10 -3.44 12.00
CA PRO A 60 9.46 -3.10 12.39
C PRO A 60 9.90 -1.79 11.75
N ASN A 61 10.71 -1.03 12.51
CA ASN A 61 11.42 0.10 11.96
C ASN A 61 12.57 -0.40 11.08
N ILE A 62 12.45 -0.21 9.77
CA ILE A 62 13.41 -0.77 8.81
C ILE A 62 14.85 -0.28 9.01
N LYS A 63 15.02 0.91 9.59
CA LYS A 63 16.36 1.48 9.86
C LYS A 63 17.18 0.65 10.84
N GLU A 64 16.52 -0.10 11.71
CA GLU A 64 17.18 -0.99 12.67
C GLU A 64 17.84 -2.20 11.99
N TYR A 65 17.45 -2.47 10.74
CA TYR A 65 17.99 -3.55 9.92
C TYR A 65 19.00 -3.04 8.89
N GLU A 66 19.37 -1.76 8.91
CA GLU A 66 20.40 -1.25 8.01
C GLU A 66 21.77 -1.81 8.41
N LYS A 67 22.47 -2.41 7.44
CA LYS A 67 23.80 -2.96 7.60
C LYS A 67 24.71 -2.43 6.50
N TYR A 68 25.95 -2.13 6.85
CA TYR A 68 26.95 -1.76 5.86
C TYR A 68 27.51 -3.02 5.18
N ASN A 69 27.44 -3.06 3.85
CA ASN A 69 28.08 -4.09 3.03
C ASN A 69 29.48 -3.60 2.62
N SER A 70 30.52 -4.19 3.21
CA SER A 70 31.91 -3.84 2.93
C SER A 70 32.42 -4.30 1.58
N GLU A 71 31.80 -5.32 0.98
CA GLU A 71 32.21 -5.87 -0.32
C GLU A 71 31.84 -4.93 -1.46
N TYR A 72 30.70 -4.24 -1.34
CA TYR A 72 30.15 -3.37 -2.38
C TYR A 72 30.04 -1.89 -1.98
N GLU A 73 30.53 -1.53 -0.78
CA GLU A 73 30.57 -0.16 -0.27
C GLU A 73 29.20 0.55 -0.25
N TYR A 74 28.12 -0.18 0.09
CA TYR A 74 26.77 0.40 0.20
C TYR A 74 26.01 -0.08 1.44
N MET A 75 24.99 0.69 1.84
CA MET A 75 24.07 0.31 2.92
C MET A 75 23.01 -0.64 2.39
N GLU A 76 22.98 -1.85 2.92
CA GLU A 76 21.96 -2.86 2.65
C GLU A 76 21.04 -3.06 3.86
N TYR A 77 20.02 -3.88 3.69
CA TYR A 77 19.20 -4.33 4.82
C TYR A 77 19.59 -5.76 5.20
N ASP A 78 19.56 -6.08 6.49
CA ASP A 78 19.61 -7.45 6.99
C ASP A 78 18.29 -8.16 6.69
N VAL A 79 18.19 -8.59 5.43
CA VAL A 79 17.00 -9.25 4.89
C VAL A 79 16.69 -10.55 5.62
N SER A 80 17.71 -11.24 6.14
CA SER A 80 17.58 -12.52 6.84
C SER A 80 16.78 -12.39 8.14
N ASN A 81 17.01 -11.31 8.90
CA ASN A 81 16.26 -11.04 10.13
C ASN A 81 14.96 -10.25 9.87
N LEU A 82 14.94 -9.40 8.84
CA LEU A 82 13.77 -8.59 8.52
C LEU A 82 12.60 -9.43 7.97
N LYS A 83 12.86 -10.38 7.06
CA LYS A 83 11.81 -11.16 6.40
C LYS A 83 10.93 -11.97 7.37
N PRO A 84 11.48 -12.76 8.31
CA PRO A 84 10.66 -13.51 9.27
C PRO A 84 9.80 -12.59 10.14
N HIS A 85 10.33 -11.45 10.56
CA HIS A 85 9.59 -10.47 11.36
C HIS A 85 8.42 -9.88 10.56
N LEU A 86 8.67 -9.45 9.31
CA LEU A 86 7.62 -8.96 8.42
C LEU A 86 6.54 -10.01 8.17
N LYS A 87 6.91 -11.27 7.96
CA LYS A 87 5.98 -12.38 7.74
C LYS A 87 5.03 -12.58 8.93
N GLY A 88 5.57 -12.56 10.15
CA GLY A 88 4.77 -12.67 11.38
C GLY A 88 3.77 -11.52 11.52
N VAL A 89 4.23 -10.28 11.35
CA VAL A 89 3.39 -9.08 11.47
C VAL A 89 2.35 -9.01 10.35
N LEU A 90 2.70 -9.40 9.13
CA LEU A 90 1.80 -9.37 7.98
C LEU A 90 0.57 -10.27 8.19
N LYS A 91 0.72 -11.42 8.86
CA LYS A 91 -0.40 -12.29 9.23
C LYS A 91 -1.41 -11.57 10.13
N ILE A 92 -0.93 -10.76 11.07
CA ILE A 92 -1.77 -9.96 11.97
C ILE A 92 -2.47 -8.84 11.19
N ILE A 93 -1.72 -8.13 10.33
CA ILE A 93 -2.28 -7.06 9.49
C ILE A 93 -3.38 -7.61 8.59
N ARG A 94 -3.14 -8.74 7.91
CA ARG A 94 -4.12 -9.42 7.05
C ARG A 94 -5.44 -9.67 7.76
N GLY A 95 -5.40 -10.21 8.98
CA GLY A 95 -6.59 -10.43 9.80
C GLY A 95 -7.30 -9.14 10.21
N LYS A 96 -6.56 -8.07 10.53
CA LYS A 96 -7.14 -6.77 10.93
C LYS A 96 -7.70 -5.97 9.75
N THR A 97 -7.24 -6.22 8.53
CA THR A 97 -7.67 -5.52 7.32
C THR A 97 -8.69 -6.30 6.50
N ASN A 98 -9.23 -7.43 7.02
CA ASN A 98 -10.06 -8.36 6.25
C ASN A 98 -9.43 -8.73 4.90
N ASN A 99 -8.12 -8.93 4.86
CA ASN A 99 -7.35 -9.17 3.64
C ASN A 99 -7.48 -8.08 2.54
N CYS A 100 -7.94 -6.87 2.84
CA CYS A 100 -8.03 -5.80 1.84
C CYS A 100 -6.62 -5.40 1.32
N PRO A 101 -6.30 -5.64 0.04
CA PRO A 101 -4.95 -5.44 -0.48
C PRO A 101 -4.55 -3.95 -0.52
N ALA A 102 -5.52 -3.05 -0.70
CA ALA A 102 -5.27 -1.61 -0.66
C ALA A 102 -4.93 -1.10 0.74
N CYS A 103 -5.52 -1.68 1.80
CA CYS A 103 -5.18 -1.34 3.18
C CYS A 103 -3.81 -1.88 3.58
N ILE A 104 -3.51 -3.14 3.24
CA ILE A 104 -2.20 -3.76 3.48
C ILE A 104 -1.09 -2.94 2.81
N LEU A 105 -1.26 -2.61 1.52
CA LEU A 105 -0.29 -1.78 0.78
C LEU A 105 -0.11 -0.40 1.43
N ALA A 106 -1.18 0.21 1.93
CA ALA A 106 -1.10 1.51 2.58
C ALA A 106 -0.27 1.44 3.87
N VAL A 107 -0.49 0.43 4.71
CA VAL A 107 0.27 0.22 5.95
C VAL A 107 1.76 0.04 5.66
N ILE A 108 2.11 -0.84 4.71
CA ILE A 108 3.52 -1.09 4.31
C ILE A 108 4.18 0.20 3.82
N ARG A 109 3.50 0.94 2.94
CA ARG A 109 4.05 2.17 2.34
C ARG A 109 4.21 3.29 3.36
N GLN A 110 3.26 3.45 4.28
CA GLN A 110 3.35 4.49 5.32
C GLN A 110 4.42 4.15 6.37
N ALA A 111 4.69 2.86 6.60
CA ALA A 111 5.82 2.39 7.41
C ALA A 111 7.19 2.54 6.70
N LYS A 112 7.21 3.04 5.45
CA LYS A 112 8.41 3.22 4.61
C LYS A 112 9.17 1.91 4.33
N ILE A 113 8.47 0.78 4.37
CA ILE A 113 9.04 -0.51 4.01
C ILE A 113 8.93 -0.69 2.49
N PRO A 114 10.03 -0.96 1.78
CA PRO A 114 9.99 -1.34 0.38
C PRO A 114 9.09 -2.56 0.17
N VAL A 115 8.09 -2.43 -0.70
CA VAL A 115 7.11 -3.51 -0.96
C VAL A 115 7.79 -4.77 -1.49
N SER A 116 8.94 -4.64 -2.17
CA SER A 116 9.76 -5.75 -2.66
C SER A 116 10.31 -6.66 -1.55
N LEU A 117 10.40 -6.18 -0.31
CA LEU A 117 10.87 -6.98 0.83
C LEU A 117 9.76 -7.85 1.44
N VAL A 118 8.50 -7.63 1.05
CA VAL A 118 7.34 -8.35 1.57
C VAL A 118 6.95 -9.46 0.59
N GLU A 119 7.61 -10.61 0.68
CA GLU A 119 7.46 -11.72 -0.28
C GLU A 119 6.03 -12.30 -0.33
N ASP A 120 5.38 -12.39 0.83
CA ASP A 120 4.03 -12.95 0.97
C ASP A 120 2.92 -11.94 0.59
N PHE A 121 3.24 -10.86 -0.15
CA PHE A 121 2.27 -9.87 -0.59
C PHE A 121 2.52 -9.43 -2.05
N ASN A 122 1.50 -9.58 -2.90
CA ASN A 122 1.54 -9.08 -4.27
C ASN A 122 0.27 -8.29 -4.60
N PHE A 123 0.39 -6.97 -4.59
CA PHE A 123 -0.74 -6.06 -4.78
C PHE A 123 -1.53 -6.35 -6.07
N SER A 124 -0.85 -6.52 -7.21
CA SER A 124 -1.54 -6.73 -8.50
C SER A 124 -2.32 -8.05 -8.51
N LYS A 125 -1.73 -9.13 -7.99
CA LYS A 125 -2.41 -10.43 -7.90
C LYS A 125 -3.58 -10.40 -6.92
N GLU A 126 -3.36 -9.85 -5.72
CA GLU A 126 -4.38 -9.82 -4.67
C GLU A 126 -5.53 -8.87 -5.00
N CYS A 127 -5.27 -7.72 -5.64
CA CYS A 127 -6.35 -6.87 -6.14
C CYS A 127 -7.19 -7.54 -7.20
N LYS A 128 -6.58 -8.32 -8.11
CA LYS A 128 -7.32 -9.07 -9.12
C LYS A 128 -8.20 -10.13 -8.45
N GLN A 129 -7.63 -10.90 -7.53
CA GLN A 129 -8.38 -11.93 -6.79
C GLN A 129 -9.55 -11.32 -6.03
N PHE A 130 -9.31 -10.24 -5.29
CA PHE A 130 -10.35 -9.53 -4.53
C PHE A 130 -11.55 -9.11 -5.41
N TRP A 131 -11.30 -8.58 -6.60
CA TRP A 131 -12.39 -8.18 -7.51
C TRP A 131 -13.08 -9.37 -8.17
N ASN A 132 -12.35 -10.45 -8.44
CA ASN A 132 -12.97 -11.69 -8.91
C ASN A 132 -13.94 -12.22 -7.86
N ASP A 133 -13.48 -12.38 -6.61
CA ASP A 133 -14.30 -12.86 -5.49
C ASP A 133 -15.52 -11.97 -5.26
N PHE A 134 -15.34 -10.64 -5.34
CA PHE A 134 -16.45 -9.70 -5.24
C PHE A 134 -17.47 -9.88 -6.37
N ASN A 135 -17.02 -9.93 -7.63
CA ASN A 135 -17.92 -10.07 -8.76
C ASN A 135 -18.65 -11.43 -8.75
N ASP A 136 -17.97 -12.50 -8.37
CA ASP A 136 -18.55 -13.84 -8.24
C ASP A 136 -19.59 -13.89 -7.13
N SER A 137 -19.36 -13.19 -6.00
CA SER A 137 -20.34 -13.08 -4.93
C SER A 137 -21.60 -12.31 -5.35
N GLN A 138 -21.48 -11.34 -6.25
CA GLN A 138 -22.60 -10.56 -6.76
C GLN A 138 -23.38 -11.30 -7.85
N SER A 139 -22.72 -12.10 -8.68
CA SER A 139 -23.36 -12.88 -9.75
C SER A 139 -24.15 -14.09 -9.21
N GLY A 140 -23.73 -14.68 -8.09
CA GLY A 140 -24.47 -15.75 -7.41
C GLY A 140 -25.69 -15.30 -6.59
N LEU A 141 -25.96 -14.00 -6.52
CA LEU A 141 -27.12 -13.40 -5.83
C LEU A 141 -28.25 -12.99 -6.80
N GLN A 142 -28.08 -13.23 -8.11
CA GLN A 142 -29.12 -13.07 -9.14
C GLN A 142 -29.80 -14.40 -9.46
#